data_AF-A0A4Q3Y4J2-F1
#
_entry.id   AF-A0A4Q3Y4J2-F1
#
_cell.length_a   1.000
_cell.length_b   1.000
_cell.length_c   1.000
_cell.angle_alpha   90.00
_cell.angle_beta   90.00
_cell.angle_gamma   90.00
#
_symmetry.space_group_name_H-M   'P 1'
#
loop_
_entity.id
_entity.type
_entity.pdbx_description
1 polymer ?
#
loop_
_entity_poly.entity_id
_entity_poly.type
_entity_poly.pdbx_seq_one_letter_code
_entity_poly.pdbx_strand_id
1 'polypeptide(L)'
;MTQTHFHIVMTGTFPEVWLTDLLTESLAVRVVEALNARFGDEATHRSFLYRTERGEAVSGWEGMSRETWQKMHEAISAALHSQPALPFEAVELDGPLRVCCETCGGTNVKRDAFAEWNEELQLWELADLFDKGSFCDDCGCETSLIEVAIDRASDASQQTDGAADAPPDNVPDIQADRVFRAVQQLYPDDAADVGFLLANLLGDLRHLADKRGLNFALCDRKGYSTYLEEKAA
;
A
#
# COMPACT_ATOMS: atom_id res chain seq x y z
N MET A 1 6.16 15.51 23.53
CA MET A 1 6.45 14.19 24.13
C MET A 1 7.81 13.75 23.63
N THR A 2 8.77 13.47 24.50
CA THR A 2 10.09 12.95 24.12
C THR A 2 9.91 11.53 23.60
N GLN A 3 10.28 11.30 22.34
CA GLN A 3 10.19 9.97 21.72
C GLN A 3 11.24 9.05 22.35
N THR A 4 10.79 8.03 23.09
CA THR A 4 11.68 7.04 23.69
C THR A 4 12.25 6.15 22.59
N HIS A 5 13.57 6.11 22.48
CA HIS A 5 14.28 5.24 21.54
C HIS A 5 14.77 4.01 22.29
N PHE A 6 14.73 2.86 21.63
CA PHE A 6 15.22 1.58 22.14
C PHE A 6 16.41 1.15 21.29
N HIS A 7 17.59 1.13 21.89
CA HIS A 7 18.87 0.82 21.26
C HIS A 7 19.15 -0.68 21.37
N ILE A 8 19.32 -1.38 20.25
CA ILE A 8 19.68 -2.80 20.23
C ILE A 8 21.20 -2.93 20.32
N VAL A 9 21.65 -3.65 21.35
CA VAL A 9 23.05 -3.81 21.72
C VAL A 9 23.41 -5.29 21.76
N MET A 10 24.50 -5.65 21.10
CA MET A 10 25.14 -6.96 21.24
C MET A 10 26.13 -6.91 22.42
N THR A 11 25.96 -7.86 23.33
CA THR A 11 26.76 -8.08 24.52
C THR A 11 27.61 -9.35 24.37
N GLY A 12 28.58 -9.55 25.27
CA GLY A 12 29.60 -10.60 25.12
C GLY A 12 30.75 -10.21 24.19
N THR A 13 30.71 -9.00 23.63
CA THR A 13 31.85 -8.33 22.98
C THR A 13 32.31 -7.17 23.85
N PHE A 14 33.61 -6.87 23.83
CA PHE A 14 34.15 -5.68 24.49
C PHE A 14 34.86 -4.78 23.46
N PRO A 15 34.41 -3.52 23.27
CA PRO A 15 33.19 -2.93 23.84
C PRO A 15 31.90 -3.56 23.29
N GLU A 16 30.78 -3.26 23.94
CA GLU A 16 29.45 -3.61 23.42
C GLU A 16 29.22 -2.95 22.06
N VAL A 17 28.47 -3.64 21.21
CA VAL A 17 28.27 -3.24 19.82
C VAL A 17 26.83 -2.76 19.61
N TRP A 18 26.67 -1.54 19.13
CA TRP A 18 25.38 -0.97 18.74
C TRP A 18 24.99 -1.42 17.32
N LEU A 19 23.75 -1.88 17.18
CA LEU A 19 23.22 -2.43 15.92
C LEU A 19 22.18 -1.51 15.28
N THR A 20 21.17 -1.08 16.02
CA THR A 20 20.06 -0.27 15.48
C THR A 20 19.23 0.38 16.59
N ASP A 21 18.39 1.35 16.22
CA ASP A 21 17.43 2.03 17.09
C ASP A 21 16.00 1.73 16.66
N LEU A 22 15.12 1.57 17.64
CA LEU A 22 13.70 1.26 17.42
C LEU A 22 12.81 2.22 18.21
N LEU A 23 11.63 2.50 17.66
CA LEU A 23 10.70 3.50 18.21
C LEU A 23 9.70 2.94 19.22
N THR A 24 9.62 1.61 19.35
CA THR A 24 8.72 0.96 20.33
C THR A 24 9.40 -0.20 21.04
N GLU A 25 9.05 -0.40 22.30
CA GLU A 25 9.55 -1.51 23.12
C GLU A 25 9.16 -2.86 22.53
N SER A 26 7.94 -2.98 21.99
CA SER A 26 7.45 -4.21 21.37
C SER A 26 8.31 -4.65 20.17
N LEU A 27 8.80 -3.71 19.37
CA LEU A 27 9.72 -4.00 18.27
C LEU A 27 11.09 -4.41 18.81
N ALA A 28 11.57 -3.72 19.85
CA ALA A 28 12.86 -4.01 20.48
C ALA A 28 12.91 -5.42 21.09
N VAL A 29 11.85 -5.83 21.79
CA VAL A 29 11.72 -7.20 22.33
C VAL A 29 11.81 -8.24 21.21
N ARG A 30 11.04 -8.07 20.13
CA ARG A 30 11.04 -9.04 19.02
C ARG A 30 12.38 -9.16 18.31
N VAL A 31 13.01 -8.02 18.04
CA VAL A 31 14.33 -7.99 17.39
C VAL A 31 15.37 -8.66 18.30
N VAL A 32 15.33 -8.41 19.60
CA VAL A 32 16.22 -9.07 20.57
C VAL A 32 15.98 -10.58 20.63
N GLU A 33 14.72 -11.04 20.70
CA GLU A 33 14.38 -12.46 20.69
C GLU A 33 14.87 -13.17 19.42
N ALA A 34 14.64 -12.59 18.26
CA ALA A 34 15.09 -13.14 16.98
C ALA A 34 16.62 -13.20 16.87
N LEU A 35 17.31 -12.15 17.32
CA LEU A 35 18.77 -12.11 17.34
C LEU A 35 19.35 -13.13 18.32
N ASN A 36 18.80 -13.26 19.52
CA ASN A 36 19.24 -14.27 20.49
C ASN A 36 18.95 -15.70 19.99
N ALA A 37 17.79 -15.95 19.38
CA ALA A 37 17.45 -17.27 18.84
C ALA A 37 18.40 -17.71 17.72
N ARG A 38 18.91 -16.77 16.92
CA ARG A 38 19.72 -17.08 15.74
C ARG A 38 21.23 -16.93 15.95
N PHE A 39 21.64 -16.01 16.82
CA PHE A 39 23.04 -15.63 17.03
C PHE A 39 23.45 -15.59 18.50
N GLY A 40 22.51 -15.80 19.43
CA GLY A 40 22.83 -15.94 20.85
C GLY A 40 23.65 -17.20 21.08
N ASP A 41 24.65 -17.09 21.93
CA ASP A 41 25.55 -18.20 22.24
C ASP A 41 26.02 -18.09 23.69
N GLU A 42 25.44 -18.95 24.53
CA GLU A 42 25.75 -19.00 25.95
C GLU A 42 27.21 -19.38 26.21
N ALA A 43 27.82 -20.20 25.35
CA ALA A 43 29.21 -20.62 25.49
C ALA A 43 30.21 -19.47 25.25
N THR A 44 29.83 -18.47 24.45
CA THR A 44 30.63 -17.26 24.23
C THR A 44 30.08 -16.04 24.97
N HIS A 45 29.10 -16.23 25.87
CA HIS A 45 28.37 -15.16 26.55
C HIS A 45 27.81 -14.10 25.60
N ARG A 46 27.53 -14.47 24.34
CA ARG A 46 27.01 -13.57 23.33
C ARG A 46 25.51 -13.52 23.45
N SER A 47 24.98 -12.33 23.74
CA SER A 47 23.55 -12.11 23.81
C SER A 47 23.19 -10.72 23.31
N PHE A 48 21.93 -10.52 22.95
CA PHE A 48 21.40 -9.25 22.48
C PHE A 48 20.44 -8.71 23.53
N LEU A 49 20.48 -7.41 23.78
CA LEU A 49 19.61 -6.70 24.71
C LEU A 49 19.19 -5.37 24.08
N TYR A 50 18.11 -4.78 24.58
CA TYR A 50 17.75 -3.40 24.24
C TYR A 50 17.89 -2.49 25.46
N ARG A 51 18.25 -1.21 25.23
CA ARG A 51 18.37 -0.18 26.28
C ARG A 51 17.69 1.11 25.83
N THR A 52 17.14 1.87 26.77
CA THR A 52 16.58 3.21 26.51
C THR A 52 17.61 4.33 26.63
N GLU A 53 18.78 4.03 27.19
CA GLU A 53 19.89 4.96 27.33
C GLU A 53 20.95 4.64 26.28
N ARG A 54 21.48 5.69 25.62
CA ARG A 54 22.58 5.55 24.67
C ARG A 54 23.90 5.46 25.44
N GLY A 55 24.36 4.22 25.68
CA GLY A 55 25.63 3.95 26.38
C GLY A 55 26.88 4.20 25.51
N GLU A 56 28.06 3.83 26.03
CA GLU A 56 29.37 3.93 25.34
C GLU A 56 29.58 2.89 24.22
N ALA A 57 28.51 2.28 23.71
CA ALA A 57 28.59 1.25 22.68
C ALA A 57 29.16 1.83 21.38
N VAL A 58 30.05 1.07 20.73
CA VAL A 58 30.62 1.45 19.43
C VAL A 58 29.71 0.97 18.30
N SER A 59 29.63 1.73 17.20
CA SER A 59 28.85 1.30 16.04
C SER A 59 29.47 0.05 15.41
N GLY A 60 28.72 -1.04 15.36
CA GLY A 60 29.23 -2.41 15.14
C GLY A 60 29.81 -2.76 13.78
N TRP A 61 29.76 -1.84 12.81
CA TRP A 61 30.09 -2.15 11.43
C TRP A 61 31.60 -2.24 11.18
N GLU A 62 32.45 -1.55 11.97
CA GLU A 62 33.90 -1.49 11.73
C GLU A 62 34.66 -2.75 12.14
N GLY A 63 34.11 -3.59 13.03
CA GLY A 63 34.74 -4.82 13.54
C GLY A 63 34.17 -6.12 12.98
N MET A 64 33.17 -6.05 12.09
CA MET A 64 32.37 -7.19 11.65
C MET A 64 32.55 -7.46 10.15
N SER A 65 32.57 -8.73 9.74
CA SER A 65 32.55 -9.04 8.31
C SER A 65 31.22 -8.62 7.69
N ARG A 66 31.26 -8.12 6.44
CA ARG A 66 30.07 -7.72 5.68
C ARG A 66 29.01 -8.81 5.62
N GLU A 67 29.43 -10.07 5.51
CA GLU A 67 28.54 -11.23 5.50
C GLU A 67 27.80 -11.41 6.84
N THR A 68 28.50 -11.23 7.97
CA THR A 68 27.88 -11.34 9.30
C THR A 68 26.88 -10.19 9.52
N TRP A 69 27.26 -8.98 9.10
CA TRP A 69 26.36 -7.82 9.15
C TRP A 69 25.10 -8.04 8.33
N GLN A 70 25.23 -8.56 7.11
CA GLN A 70 24.09 -8.84 6.24
C GLN A 70 23.13 -9.88 6.86
N LYS A 71 23.66 -10.95 7.44
CA LYS A 71 22.85 -11.96 8.15
C LYS A 71 22.11 -11.38 9.36
N MET A 72 22.75 -10.49 10.11
CA MET A 72 22.11 -9.78 11.23
C MET A 72 21.02 -8.82 10.74
N HIS A 73 21.29 -8.06 9.68
CA HIS A 73 20.33 -7.15 9.06
C HIS A 73 19.10 -7.89 8.51
N GLU A 74 19.28 -9.05 7.90
CA GLU A 74 18.19 -9.93 7.46
C GLU A 74 17.36 -10.44 8.63
N ALA A 75 17.99 -10.82 9.75
CA ALA A 75 17.27 -11.26 10.94
C ALA A 75 16.48 -10.12 11.61
N ILE A 76 17.06 -8.92 11.70
CA ILE A 76 16.38 -7.72 12.18
C ILE A 76 15.20 -7.41 11.27
N SER A 77 15.43 -7.34 9.95
CA SER A 77 14.38 -7.13 8.96
C SER A 77 13.26 -8.17 9.11
N ALA A 78 13.60 -9.46 9.17
CA ALA A 78 12.60 -10.52 9.34
C ALA A 78 11.79 -10.36 10.63
N ALA A 79 12.42 -10.00 11.75
CA ALA A 79 11.75 -9.77 13.04
C ALA A 79 10.82 -8.53 13.02
N LEU A 80 11.19 -7.51 12.26
CA LEU A 80 10.36 -6.31 12.07
C LEU A 80 9.15 -6.61 11.18
N HIS A 81 9.34 -7.43 10.13
CA HIS A 81 8.27 -7.86 9.23
C HIS A 81 7.38 -8.96 9.81
N SER A 82 7.88 -9.79 10.73
CA SER A 82 7.06 -10.72 11.51
C SER A 82 6.29 -9.95 12.57
N GLN A 83 5.24 -9.25 12.14
CA GLN A 83 4.27 -8.70 13.07
C GLN A 83 3.47 -9.88 13.65
N PRO A 84 3.46 -10.11 14.98
CA PRO A 84 2.38 -10.88 15.56
C PRO A 84 1.09 -10.13 15.25
N ALA A 85 0.07 -10.85 14.78
CA ALA A 85 -1.27 -10.31 14.65
C ALA A 85 -1.62 -9.67 16.00
N LEU A 86 -1.64 -8.35 16.04
CA LEU A 86 -2.14 -7.65 17.21
C LEU A 86 -3.56 -8.19 17.43
N PRO A 87 -3.99 -8.47 18.67
CA PRO A 87 -5.39 -8.38 19.01
C PRO A 87 -5.74 -6.88 19.02
N PHE A 88 -5.55 -6.24 17.87
CA PHE A 88 -6.47 -5.18 17.51
C PHE A 88 -7.79 -5.93 17.45
N GLU A 89 -8.83 -5.44 18.10
CA GLU A 89 -10.14 -5.60 17.50
C GLU A 89 -9.98 -4.99 16.11
N ALA A 90 -9.51 -5.81 15.16
CA ALA A 90 -9.83 -5.67 13.78
C ALA A 90 -11.36 -5.73 13.84
N VAL A 91 -11.96 -4.56 13.95
CA VAL A 91 -13.00 -4.24 13.00
C VAL A 91 -12.30 -4.50 11.67
N GLU A 92 -12.37 -5.75 11.21
CA GLU A 92 -12.17 -6.09 9.83
C GLU A 92 -13.21 -5.21 9.13
N LEU A 93 -12.78 -4.02 8.76
CA LEU A 93 -13.43 -3.25 7.73
C LEU A 93 -13.07 -3.99 6.45
N ASP A 94 -13.64 -5.19 6.30
CA ASP A 94 -13.74 -5.98 5.07
C ASP A 94 -14.70 -5.28 4.09
N GLY A 95 -14.59 -3.96 4.06
CA GLY A 95 -15.45 -3.02 3.40
C GLY A 95 -14.57 -1.92 2.82
N PRO A 96 -14.99 -1.33 1.70
CA PRO A 96 -14.21 -0.28 1.08
C PRO A 96 -14.04 0.89 2.07
N LEU A 97 -12.82 1.43 2.14
CA LEU A 97 -12.50 2.59 2.98
C LEU A 97 -12.52 3.86 2.13
N ARG A 98 -12.93 4.96 2.74
CA ARG A 98 -12.89 6.31 2.17
C ARG A 98 -11.83 7.12 2.90
N VAL A 99 -10.87 7.66 2.15
CA VAL A 99 -9.86 8.57 2.68
C VAL A 99 -10.41 10.00 2.65
N CYS A 100 -10.42 10.67 3.78
CA CYS A 100 -11.01 12.00 3.95
C CYS A 100 -10.00 12.99 4.57
N CYS A 101 -10.20 14.27 4.29
CA CYS A 101 -9.54 15.37 4.97
C CYS A 101 -9.99 15.41 6.44
N GLU A 102 -9.04 15.38 7.38
CA GLU A 102 -9.34 15.53 8.81
C GLU A 102 -10.06 16.86 9.12
N THR A 103 -9.75 17.91 8.36
CA THR A 103 -10.26 19.26 8.62
C THR A 103 -11.71 19.48 8.16
N CYS A 104 -12.05 19.05 6.95
CA CYS A 104 -13.37 19.33 6.35
C CYS A 104 -14.20 18.07 6.05
N GLY A 105 -13.64 16.87 6.21
CA GLY A 105 -14.28 15.61 5.83
C GLY A 105 -14.38 15.38 4.31
N GLY A 106 -13.86 16.30 3.49
CA GLY A 106 -13.85 16.19 2.04
C GLY A 106 -12.99 15.03 1.54
N THR A 107 -13.37 14.44 0.41
CA THR A 107 -12.68 13.28 -0.18
C THR A 107 -11.69 13.68 -1.27
N ASN A 108 -11.66 14.95 -1.68
CA ASN A 108 -10.72 15.43 -2.70
C ASN A 108 -9.36 15.75 -2.06
N VAL A 109 -8.62 14.70 -1.74
CA VAL A 109 -7.36 14.76 -1.01
C VAL A 109 -6.19 14.23 -1.86
N LYS A 110 -5.02 14.84 -1.69
CA LYS A 110 -3.78 14.52 -2.38
C LYS A 110 -2.69 14.20 -1.38
N ARG A 111 -1.75 13.34 -1.76
CA ARG A 111 -0.50 13.10 -1.05
C ARG A 111 0.67 13.55 -1.90
N ASP A 112 1.69 14.07 -1.23
CA ASP A 112 2.98 14.28 -1.87
C ASP A 112 3.66 12.94 -2.15
N ALA A 113 4.39 12.89 -3.26
CA ALA A 113 5.07 11.70 -3.72
C ALA A 113 6.40 12.06 -4.38
N PHE A 114 7.37 11.14 -4.32
CA PHE A 114 8.49 11.18 -5.24
C PHE A 114 8.09 10.54 -6.56
N ALA A 115 8.47 11.20 -7.66
CA ALA A 115 8.47 10.60 -8.98
C ALA A 115 9.93 10.37 -9.41
N GLU A 116 10.22 9.18 -9.91
CA GLU A 116 11.52 8.79 -10.45
C GLU A 116 11.43 8.67 -11.98
N TRP A 117 12.51 9.05 -12.67
CA TRP A 117 12.58 8.95 -14.12
C TRP A 117 12.96 7.52 -14.52
N ASN A 118 12.06 6.84 -15.22
CA ASN A 118 12.34 5.53 -15.79
C ASN A 118 12.91 5.69 -17.21
N GLU A 119 14.21 5.39 -17.40
CA GLU A 119 14.89 5.52 -18.68
C GLU A 119 14.37 4.55 -19.76
N GLU A 120 13.91 3.36 -19.37
CA GLU A 120 13.40 2.36 -20.32
C GLU A 120 12.04 2.79 -20.88
N LEU A 121 11.18 3.32 -20.02
CA LEU A 121 9.83 3.75 -20.37
C LEU A 121 9.76 5.22 -20.82
N GLN A 122 10.83 5.99 -20.61
CA GLN A 122 10.89 7.44 -20.87
C GLN A 122 9.73 8.20 -20.20
N LEU A 123 9.41 7.83 -18.96
CA LEU A 123 8.27 8.32 -18.21
C LEU A 123 8.64 8.50 -16.73
N TRP A 124 7.94 9.41 -16.06
CA TRP A 124 7.99 9.56 -14.61
C TRP A 124 7.10 8.52 -13.95
N GLU A 125 7.66 7.75 -13.02
CA GLU A 125 6.94 6.75 -12.24
C GLU A 125 6.90 7.18 -10.77
N LEU A 126 5.79 6.89 -10.09
CA LEU A 126 5.67 7.20 -8.67
C LEU A 126 6.52 6.20 -7.86
N ALA A 127 7.55 6.71 -7.20
CA ALA A 127 8.54 5.91 -6.49
C ALA A 127 8.20 5.72 -5.02
N ASP A 128 7.73 6.78 -4.35
CA ASP A 128 7.40 6.73 -2.92
C ASP A 128 6.36 7.80 -2.54
N LEU A 129 5.68 7.62 -1.42
CA LEU A 129 4.70 8.54 -0.85
C LEU A 129 5.21 9.14 0.46
N PHE A 130 4.90 10.41 0.72
CA PHE A 130 5.21 11.03 2.00
C PHE A 130 4.04 10.96 2.97
N ASP A 131 4.33 10.62 4.23
CA ASP A 131 3.32 10.59 5.29
C ASP A 131 2.94 11.98 5.84
N LYS A 132 3.72 13.02 5.54
CA LYS A 132 3.61 14.35 6.18
C LYS A 132 3.19 15.50 5.27
N GLY A 133 2.86 15.23 4.01
CA GLY A 133 2.36 16.22 3.07
C GLY A 133 1.07 15.71 2.44
N SER A 134 -0.08 16.13 2.96
CA SER A 134 -1.36 15.89 2.31
C SER A 134 -2.12 17.20 2.17
N PHE A 135 -2.76 17.39 1.02
CA PHE A 135 -3.48 18.60 0.68
C PHE A 135 -4.92 18.25 0.35
N CYS A 136 -5.87 19.04 0.82
CA CYS A 136 -7.27 18.88 0.47
C CYS A 136 -7.70 20.03 -0.45
N ASP A 137 -8.15 19.69 -1.66
CA ASP A 137 -8.65 20.67 -2.63
C ASP A 137 -10.01 21.27 -2.21
N ASP A 138 -10.78 20.58 -1.35
CA ASP A 138 -12.09 21.06 -0.90
C ASP A 138 -11.94 22.22 0.12
N CYS A 139 -10.94 22.17 1.01
CA CYS A 139 -10.63 23.27 1.94
C CYS A 139 -9.49 24.19 1.46
N GLY A 140 -8.74 23.79 0.43
CA GLY A 140 -7.54 24.47 -0.05
C GLY A 140 -6.41 24.49 0.98
N CYS A 141 -6.33 23.48 1.85
CA CYS A 141 -5.47 23.47 3.03
C CYS A 141 -4.61 22.20 3.12
N GLU A 142 -3.40 22.32 3.68
CA GLU A 142 -2.63 21.16 4.15
C GLU A 142 -3.39 20.49 5.31
N THR A 143 -3.53 19.18 5.26
CA THR A 143 -4.34 18.40 6.21
C THR A 143 -3.70 17.05 6.50
N SER A 144 -4.06 16.42 7.61
CA SER A 144 -3.91 14.97 7.75
C SER A 144 -5.07 14.25 7.05
N LEU A 145 -4.87 12.97 6.72
CA LEU A 145 -5.91 12.12 6.14
C LEU A 145 -6.40 11.11 7.16
N ILE A 146 -7.72 10.92 7.20
CA ILE A 146 -8.39 9.91 8.02
C ILE A 146 -9.09 8.89 7.13
N GLU A 147 -9.07 7.63 7.55
CA GLU A 147 -9.76 6.54 6.87
C GLU A 147 -11.11 6.29 7.53
N VAL A 148 -12.18 6.27 6.74
CA VAL A 148 -13.55 6.09 7.20
C VAL A 148 -14.15 4.86 6.50
N ALA A 149 -14.74 3.96 7.29
CA ALA A 149 -15.50 2.82 6.79
C ALA A 149 -16.63 3.27 5.86
N ILE A 150 -16.75 2.66 4.68
CA ILE A 150 -17.95 2.81 3.85
C ILE A 150 -18.93 1.69 4.26
N ASP A 151 -19.91 2.05 5.07
CA ASP A 151 -21.06 1.18 5.31
C ASP A 151 -21.86 1.07 4.01
N ARG A 152 -21.73 -0.07 3.33
CA ARG A 152 -22.51 -0.38 2.09
C ARG A 152 -24.03 -0.34 2.28
N ALA A 153 -24.52 -0.15 3.50
CA ALA A 153 -25.94 -0.07 3.84
C ALA A 153 -26.57 1.34 3.71
N SER A 154 -25.78 2.43 3.67
CA SER A 154 -26.35 3.79 3.70
C SER A 154 -26.47 4.49 2.34
N ASP A 155 -25.77 4.03 1.29
CA ASP A 155 -25.80 4.67 -0.04
C ASP A 155 -26.86 4.11 -1.01
N ALA A 156 -27.68 3.14 -0.57
CA ALA A 156 -28.74 2.54 -1.40
C ALA A 156 -30.08 3.32 -1.40
N SER A 157 -30.13 4.53 -0.83
CA SER A 157 -31.37 5.30 -0.71
C SER A 157 -31.50 6.42 -1.75
N GLN A 158 -31.31 6.10 -3.03
CA GLN A 158 -31.82 6.93 -4.13
C GLN A 158 -31.83 6.20 -5.49
N GLN A 159 -32.69 5.18 -5.64
CA GLN A 159 -33.37 4.88 -6.91
C GLN A 159 -34.43 3.78 -6.72
N THR A 160 -35.68 4.21 -6.53
CA THR A 160 -36.86 3.39 -6.87
C THR A 160 -37.38 3.88 -8.21
N ASP A 161 -37.50 2.99 -9.20
CA ASP A 161 -38.78 2.64 -9.80
C ASP A 161 -38.61 1.68 -11.00
N GLY A 162 -39.14 0.46 -10.82
CA GLY A 162 -39.89 -0.29 -11.83
C GLY A 162 -39.14 -1.02 -12.96
N ALA A 163 -38.99 -2.34 -12.85
CA ALA A 163 -39.44 -3.32 -13.85
C ALA A 163 -39.23 -4.76 -13.35
N ALA A 164 -40.22 -5.61 -13.60
CA ALA A 164 -40.32 -6.98 -13.12
C ALA A 164 -39.42 -7.96 -13.91
N ASP A 165 -38.90 -8.96 -13.18
CA ASP A 165 -38.56 -10.33 -13.64
C ASP A 165 -37.55 -10.47 -14.80
N ALA A 166 -36.39 -9.79 -14.69
CA ALA A 166 -35.22 -10.08 -15.52
C ALA A 166 -34.15 -10.85 -14.71
N PRO A 167 -33.45 -11.84 -15.31
CA PRO A 167 -32.29 -12.50 -14.68
C PRO A 167 -31.26 -11.45 -14.25
N PRO A 168 -30.43 -11.71 -13.22
CA PRO A 168 -29.58 -10.69 -12.61
C PRO A 168 -28.78 -9.93 -13.66
N ASP A 169 -29.00 -8.61 -13.70
CA ASP A 169 -28.69 -7.72 -14.82
C ASP A 169 -27.18 -7.44 -15.00
N ASN A 170 -26.33 -8.25 -14.37
CA ASN A 170 -24.89 -8.06 -14.21
C ASN A 170 -24.06 -9.29 -14.64
N VAL A 171 -24.61 -10.22 -15.41
CA VAL A 171 -23.82 -11.31 -15.99
C VAL A 171 -22.81 -10.73 -17.00
N PRO A 172 -21.51 -11.13 -16.96
CA PRO A 172 -20.47 -10.57 -17.83
C PRO A 172 -20.82 -10.57 -19.32
N ASP A 173 -21.45 -11.64 -19.82
CA ASP A 173 -21.87 -11.74 -21.23
C ASP A 173 -22.92 -10.68 -21.61
N ILE A 174 -23.89 -10.44 -20.73
CA ILE A 174 -24.94 -9.42 -20.96
C ILE A 174 -24.32 -8.03 -20.97
N GLN A 175 -23.33 -7.79 -20.10
CA GLN A 175 -22.62 -6.52 -20.03
C GLN A 175 -21.71 -6.30 -21.24
N ALA A 176 -21.02 -7.34 -21.70
CA ALA A 176 -20.22 -7.29 -22.92
C ALA A 176 -21.07 -6.92 -24.15
N ASP A 177 -22.25 -7.52 -24.30
CA ASP A 177 -23.20 -7.18 -25.38
C ASP A 177 -23.70 -5.73 -25.31
N ARG A 178 -23.97 -5.22 -24.10
CA ARG A 178 -24.37 -3.82 -23.88
C ARG A 178 -23.26 -2.86 -24.28
N VAL A 179 -22.04 -3.13 -23.82
CA VAL A 179 -20.87 -2.34 -24.18
C VAL A 179 -20.67 -2.37 -25.69
N PHE A 180 -20.74 -3.54 -26.33
CA PHE A 180 -20.58 -3.65 -27.78
C PHE A 180 -21.58 -2.78 -28.55
N ARG A 181 -22.86 -2.82 -28.18
CA ARG A 181 -23.90 -1.97 -28.81
C ARG A 181 -23.64 -0.48 -28.59
N ALA A 182 -23.21 -0.09 -27.40
CA ALA A 182 -22.90 1.32 -27.09
C ALA A 182 -21.69 1.81 -27.92
N VAL A 183 -20.67 0.97 -28.07
CA VAL A 183 -19.46 1.28 -28.85
C VAL A 183 -19.80 1.42 -30.33
N GLN A 184 -20.64 0.55 -30.90
CA GLN A 184 -21.11 0.68 -32.28
C GLN A 184 -21.89 1.99 -32.53
N GLN A 185 -22.63 2.48 -31.52
CA GLN A 185 -23.31 3.77 -31.62
C GLN A 185 -22.35 4.96 -31.54
N LEU A 186 -21.25 4.81 -30.79
CA LEU A 186 -20.24 5.86 -30.63
C LEU A 186 -19.34 6.00 -31.88
N TYR A 187 -19.06 4.87 -32.56
CA TYR A 187 -18.24 4.81 -33.77
C TYR A 187 -19.02 4.16 -34.94
N PRO A 188 -20.04 4.86 -35.48
CA PRO A 188 -20.90 4.30 -36.52
C PRO A 188 -20.15 3.96 -37.82
N ASP A 189 -19.08 4.70 -38.11
CA ASP A 189 -18.27 4.53 -39.33
C ASP A 189 -17.41 3.25 -39.29
N ASP A 190 -17.08 2.77 -38.09
CA ASP A 190 -16.24 1.58 -37.86
C ASP A 190 -17.06 0.37 -37.38
N ALA A 191 -18.40 0.47 -37.36
CA ALA A 191 -19.30 -0.50 -36.72
C ALA A 191 -19.19 -1.95 -37.24
N ALA A 192 -18.62 -2.13 -38.43
CA ALA A 192 -18.41 -3.42 -39.08
C ALA A 192 -17.10 -4.12 -38.67
N ASP A 193 -16.12 -3.41 -38.10
CA ASP A 193 -14.83 -3.97 -37.69
C ASP A 193 -14.62 -3.81 -36.17
N VAL A 194 -14.84 -4.92 -35.46
CA VAL A 194 -14.70 -4.98 -34.01
C VAL A 194 -13.29 -4.61 -33.53
N GLY A 195 -12.26 -4.90 -34.34
CA GLY A 195 -10.88 -4.54 -34.01
C GLY A 195 -10.67 -3.04 -34.00
N PHE A 196 -11.18 -2.32 -35.00
CA PHE A 196 -11.14 -0.86 -35.04
C PHE A 196 -11.99 -0.22 -33.94
N LEU A 197 -13.18 -0.75 -33.68
CA LEU A 197 -14.03 -0.29 -32.58
C LEU A 197 -13.31 -0.36 -31.23
N LEU A 198 -12.63 -1.48 -30.94
CA LEU A 198 -11.87 -1.64 -29.70
C LEU A 198 -10.66 -0.72 -29.64
N ALA A 199 -9.93 -0.55 -30.74
CA ALA A 199 -8.77 0.35 -30.78
C ALA A 199 -9.17 1.81 -30.52
N ASN A 200 -10.25 2.28 -31.16
CA ASN A 200 -10.77 3.64 -30.99
C ASN A 200 -11.30 3.85 -29.57
N LEU A 201 -12.06 2.89 -29.04
CA LEU A 201 -12.55 2.93 -27.66
C LEU A 201 -11.40 3.01 -26.65
N LEU A 202 -10.37 2.19 -26.81
CA LEU A 202 -9.20 2.22 -25.91
C LEU A 202 -8.45 3.55 -25.97
N GLY A 203 -8.35 4.16 -27.17
CA GLY A 203 -7.81 5.51 -27.33
C GLY A 203 -8.61 6.55 -26.56
N ASP A 204 -9.93 6.55 -26.70
CA ASP A 204 -10.80 7.51 -26.02
C ASP A 204 -10.88 7.28 -24.51
N LEU A 205 -10.83 6.03 -24.05
CA LEU A 205 -10.77 5.73 -22.61
C LEU A 205 -9.46 6.21 -21.99
N ARG A 206 -8.33 6.21 -22.74
CA ARG A 206 -7.07 6.82 -22.28
C ARG A 206 -7.22 8.34 -22.16
N HIS A 207 -7.78 9.00 -23.18
CA HIS A 207 -8.06 10.43 -23.10
C HIS A 207 -9.01 10.79 -21.95
N LEU A 208 -10.02 9.95 -21.69
CA LEU A 208 -10.90 10.10 -20.55
C LEU A 208 -10.14 9.95 -19.23
N ALA A 209 -9.27 8.96 -19.12
CA ALA A 209 -8.43 8.75 -17.95
C ALA A 209 -7.53 9.97 -17.69
N ASP A 210 -6.85 10.49 -18.72
CA ASP A 210 -6.04 11.70 -18.64
C ASP A 210 -6.86 12.89 -18.13
N LYS A 211 -8.05 13.11 -18.73
CA LYS A 211 -8.96 14.20 -18.35
C LYS A 211 -9.47 14.09 -16.91
N ARG A 212 -9.49 12.87 -16.36
CA ARG A 212 -9.95 12.57 -14.99
C ARG A 212 -8.81 12.34 -14.01
N GLY A 213 -7.55 12.49 -14.43
CA GLY A 213 -6.38 12.23 -13.59
C GLY A 213 -6.24 10.76 -13.16
N LEU A 214 -6.79 9.83 -13.94
CA LEU A 214 -6.72 8.40 -13.68
C LEU A 214 -5.53 7.77 -14.42
N ASN A 215 -4.84 6.84 -13.76
CA ASN A 215 -3.82 6.03 -14.43
C ASN A 215 -4.50 4.91 -15.22
N PHE A 216 -4.56 5.06 -16.55
CA PHE A 216 -5.21 4.09 -17.43
C PHE A 216 -4.62 2.68 -17.30
N ALA A 217 -3.29 2.55 -17.24
CA ALA A 217 -2.63 1.24 -17.12
C ALA A 217 -2.97 0.53 -15.80
N LEU A 218 -3.09 1.29 -14.70
CA LEU A 218 -3.55 0.73 -13.42
C LEU A 218 -5.01 0.27 -13.50
N CYS A 219 -5.88 1.05 -14.14
CA CYS A 219 -7.29 0.70 -14.32
C CYS A 219 -7.45 -0.55 -15.19
N ASP A 220 -6.69 -0.62 -16.29
CA ASP A 220 -6.65 -1.77 -17.20
C ASP A 220 -6.18 -3.04 -16.47
N ARG A 221 -5.08 -2.96 -15.70
CA ARG A 221 -4.59 -4.08 -14.89
C ARG A 221 -5.63 -4.58 -13.87
N LYS A 222 -6.34 -3.68 -13.21
CA LYS A 222 -7.42 -4.04 -12.26
C LYS A 222 -8.60 -4.70 -12.99
N GLY A 223 -9.00 -4.16 -14.14
CA GLY A 223 -10.04 -4.75 -14.99
C GLY A 223 -9.66 -6.15 -15.45
N TYR A 224 -8.41 -6.35 -15.87
CA TYR A 224 -7.90 -7.65 -16.28
C TYR A 224 -7.89 -8.68 -15.14
N SER A 225 -7.50 -8.28 -13.92
CA SER A 225 -7.59 -9.16 -12.73
C SER A 225 -9.03 -9.60 -12.48
N THR A 226 -9.98 -8.66 -12.53
CA THR A 226 -11.42 -8.94 -12.32
C THR A 226 -11.93 -9.93 -13.37
N TYR A 227 -11.57 -9.74 -14.64
CA TYR A 227 -11.92 -10.68 -15.71
C TYR A 227 -11.35 -12.09 -15.47
N LEU A 228 -10.12 -12.22 -14.96
CA LEU A 228 -9.53 -13.53 -14.63
C LEU A 228 -10.27 -14.22 -13.49
N GLU A 229 -10.70 -13.46 -12.47
CA GLU A 229 -11.50 -13.96 -11.35
C GLU A 229 -12.88 -14.43 -11.83
N GLU A 230 -13.56 -13.65 -12.68
CA GLU A 230 -14.86 -14.00 -13.27
C GLU A 230 -14.78 -15.25 -14.16
N LYS A 231 -13.68 -15.42 -14.89
CA LYS A 231 -13.46 -16.59 -15.76
C LYS A 231 -13.11 -17.86 -14.98
N ALA A 232 -12.59 -17.72 -13.76
CA ALA A 232 -12.24 -18.84 -12.90
C ALA A 232 -13.41 -19.37 -12.05
N ALA A 233 -14.49 -18.58 -11.93
CA ALA A 233 -15.73 -18.92 -11.23
C ALA A 233 -16.69 -19.75 -12.10
#